data_AF-A0A924NQ21-F1
#
_entry.id   AF-A0A924NQ21-F1
#
_cell.length_a   1.000
_cell.length_b   1.000
_cell.length_c   1.000
_cell.angle_alpha   90.00
_cell.angle_beta   90.00
_cell.angle_gamma   90.00
#
_symmetry.space_group_name_H-M   'P 1'
#
loop_
_entity.id
_entity.type
_entity.pdbx_description
1 polymer ?
#
loop_
_entity_poly.entity_id
_entity_poly.type
_entity_poly.pdbx_seq_one_letter_code
_entity_poly.pdbx_strand_id
1 'polypeptide(L)'
;ARQDDALVDFSVYQGKTIRIITAAPPIMEDFAPYFERVAVLSFIQSGVPFYALEGTGFNYEAYRRGVLGEIFKRFYNIPQALPMTGCPFCERYCGAVRCPP
;
A
#
# COMPACT_ATOMS: atom_id res chain seq x y z
N ALA A 1 -0.96 5.16 8.40
CA ALA A 1 -0.66 4.66 9.76
C ALA A 1 -0.08 3.24 9.62
N ARG A 2 0.32 2.56 10.72
CA ARG A 2 0.79 1.15 10.63
C ARG A 2 -0.28 0.09 10.80
N GLN A 3 -1.42 0.45 11.37
CA GLN A 3 -2.58 -0.45 11.42
C GLN A 3 -3.07 -0.85 10.03
N ASP A 4 -2.96 0.05 9.05
CA ASP A 4 -3.48 -0.18 7.69
C ASP A 4 -2.82 -1.40 7.02
N ASP A 5 -1.54 -1.68 7.31
CA ASP A 5 -0.83 -2.87 6.82
C ASP A 5 -1.46 -4.19 7.26
N ALA A 6 -2.05 -4.20 8.45
CA ALA A 6 -2.64 -5.39 9.04
C ALA A 6 -4.14 -5.51 8.71
N LEU A 7 -4.80 -4.41 8.36
CA LEU A 7 -6.24 -4.37 8.13
C LEU A 7 -6.60 -4.49 6.65
N VAL A 8 -5.80 -3.90 5.77
CA VAL A 8 -6.13 -3.81 4.33
C VAL A 8 -5.50 -4.97 3.58
N ASP A 9 -6.33 -5.78 2.94
CA ASP A 9 -5.87 -6.72 1.93
C ASP A 9 -5.81 -6.03 0.57
N PHE A 10 -4.61 -5.60 0.16
CA PHE A 10 -4.43 -4.92 -1.13
C PHE A 10 -4.61 -5.83 -2.35
N SER A 11 -4.54 -7.15 -2.18
CA SER A 11 -4.63 -8.10 -3.30
C SER A 11 -5.99 -8.03 -4.00
N VAL A 12 -7.05 -7.73 -3.24
CA VAL A 12 -8.42 -7.62 -3.76
C VAL A 12 -8.62 -6.45 -4.72
N TYR A 13 -7.66 -5.51 -4.78
CA TYR A 13 -7.70 -4.36 -5.68
C TYR A 13 -6.95 -4.55 -6.99
N GLN A 14 -6.34 -5.72 -7.24
CA GLN A 14 -5.66 -6.00 -8.50
C GLN A 14 -6.52 -5.62 -9.71
N GLY A 15 -5.96 -4.81 -10.62
CA GLY A 15 -6.60 -4.31 -11.83
C GLY A 15 -7.69 -3.25 -11.62
N LYS A 16 -8.04 -2.91 -10.37
CA LYS A 16 -9.08 -1.90 -10.08
C LYS A 16 -8.53 -0.48 -10.14
N THR A 17 -9.45 0.47 -10.17
CA THR A 17 -9.15 1.88 -9.92
C THR A 17 -9.07 2.14 -8.42
N ILE A 18 -8.00 2.82 -7.98
CA ILE A 18 -7.84 3.30 -6.61
C ILE A 18 -7.72 4.82 -6.64
N ARG A 19 -8.47 5.49 -5.78
CA ARG A 19 -8.39 6.94 -5.59
C ARG A 19 -7.77 7.27 -4.24
N ILE A 20 -6.74 8.09 -4.25
CA ILE A 20 -5.94 8.47 -3.08
C ILE A 20 -6.13 9.96 -2.86
N ILE A 21 -6.73 10.35 -1.74
CA ILE A 21 -7.00 11.76 -1.42
C ILE A 21 -5.87 12.30 -0.54
N THR A 22 -5.34 13.47 -0.91
CA THR A 22 -4.23 14.12 -0.20
C THR A 22 -4.50 15.61 -0.01
N ALA A 23 -3.99 16.18 1.09
CA ALA A 23 -4.10 17.62 1.35
C ALA A 23 -3.10 18.46 0.53
N ALA A 24 -2.00 17.84 0.08
CA ALA A 24 -0.99 18.46 -0.78
C ALA A 24 -0.99 17.83 -2.17
N PRO A 25 -0.50 18.53 -3.21
CA PRO A 25 -0.35 17.95 -4.54
C PRO A 25 0.46 16.65 -4.50
N PRO A 26 -0.02 15.54 -5.07
CA PRO A 26 0.70 14.28 -5.08
C PRO A 26 1.88 14.33 -6.07
N ILE A 27 2.99 13.66 -5.73
CA ILE A 27 4.13 13.44 -6.63
C ILE A 27 3.81 12.21 -7.48
N MET A 28 3.63 12.39 -8.78
CA MET A 28 3.10 11.32 -9.65
C MET A 28 4.04 10.12 -9.75
N GLU A 29 5.34 10.38 -9.70
CA GLU A 29 6.41 9.40 -9.81
C GLU A 29 6.37 8.37 -8.68
N ASP A 30 5.86 8.74 -7.50
CA ASP A 30 5.71 7.84 -6.35
C ASP A 30 4.61 6.78 -6.59
N PHE A 31 3.68 7.03 -7.52
CA PHE A 31 2.53 6.16 -7.79
C PHE A 31 2.61 5.44 -9.13
N ALA A 32 3.23 6.07 -10.14
CA ALA A 32 3.33 5.54 -11.50
C ALA A 32 3.79 4.06 -11.59
N PRO A 33 4.72 3.55 -10.75
CA PRO A 33 5.13 2.15 -10.81
C PRO A 33 4.02 1.13 -10.47
N TYR A 34 2.94 1.58 -9.84
CA TYR A 34 1.90 0.70 -9.27
C TYR A 34 0.57 0.75 -10.02
N PHE A 35 0.47 1.53 -11.09
CA PHE A 35 -0.75 1.70 -11.88
C PHE A 35 -0.42 1.73 -13.38
N GLU A 36 -1.37 1.32 -14.22
CA GLU A 36 -1.25 1.45 -15.68
C GLU A 36 -1.34 2.92 -16.12
N ARG A 37 -2.19 3.70 -15.45
CA ARG A 37 -2.26 5.16 -15.61
C ARG A 37 -2.49 5.83 -14.27
N VAL A 38 -1.95 7.03 -14.14
CA VAL A 38 -2.21 7.94 -13.03
C VAL A 38 -2.69 9.28 -13.56
N ALA A 39 -3.65 9.89 -12.86
CA ALA A 39 -4.13 11.24 -13.12
C ALA A 39 -4.30 11.99 -11.80
N VAL A 40 -4.12 13.31 -11.84
CA VAL A 40 -4.34 14.19 -10.68
C VAL A 40 -5.63 14.97 -10.88
N LEU A 41 -6.47 14.94 -9.86
CA LEU A 41 -7.68 15.72 -9.71
C LEU A 41 -7.48 16.71 -8.57
N SER A 42 -8.08 17.90 -8.66
CA SER A 42 -8.10 18.88 -7.58
C SER A 42 -9.52 19.35 -7.32
N PHE A 43 -9.87 19.58 -6.07
CA PHE A 43 -11.19 20.04 -5.66
C PHE A 43 -11.10 20.92 -4.41
N ILE A 44 -12.10 21.78 -4.22
CA ILE A 44 -12.22 22.62 -3.02
C ILE A 44 -13.30 22.01 -2.12
N GLN A 45 -12.96 21.76 -0.86
CA GLN A 45 -13.91 21.36 0.16
C GLN A 45 -13.88 22.36 1.31
N SER A 46 -15.00 23.01 1.59
CA SER A 46 -15.12 24.02 2.66
C SER A 46 -14.07 25.14 2.56
N GLY A 47 -13.74 25.57 1.34
CA GLY A 47 -12.73 26.60 1.06
C GLY A 47 -11.28 26.11 1.10
N VAL A 48 -11.04 24.83 1.39
CA VAL A 48 -9.70 24.23 1.45
C VAL A 48 -9.43 23.41 0.19
N PRO A 49 -8.27 23.60 -0.47
CA PRO A 49 -7.89 22.76 -1.61
C PRO A 49 -7.49 21.36 -1.17
N PHE A 50 -8.01 20.37 -1.89
CA PHE A 50 -7.64 18.98 -1.80
C PHE A 50 -7.28 18.45 -3.18
N TYR A 51 -6.50 17.37 -3.17
CA TYR A 51 -6.05 16.68 -4.36
C TYR A 51 -6.47 15.23 -4.27
N ALA A 52 -6.69 14.61 -5.42
CA ALA A 52 -6.81 13.16 -5.51
C ALA A 52 -5.94 12.65 -6.65
N LEU A 53 -5.20 11.57 -6.39
CA LEU A 53 -4.60 10.76 -7.43
C LEU A 53 -5.57 9.64 -7.80
N GLU A 54 -5.89 9.54 -9.08
CA GLU A 54 -6.66 8.45 -9.65
C GLU A 54 -5.70 7.51 -10.38
N GLY A 55 -5.47 6.33 -9.80
CA GLY A 55 -4.69 5.27 -10.41
C GLY A 55 -5.59 4.18 -10.97
N THR A 56 -5.50 3.90 -12.27
CA THR A 56 -6.26 2.82 -12.93
C THR A 56 -5.35 1.64 -13.22
N GLY A 57 -5.91 0.42 -13.19
CA GLY A 57 -5.14 -0.80 -13.43
C GLY A 57 -4.10 -1.04 -12.33
N PHE A 58 -4.53 -1.03 -11.06
CA PHE A 58 -3.62 -1.26 -9.94
C PHE A 58 -2.84 -2.58 -10.09
N ASN A 59 -1.52 -2.50 -9.97
CA ASN A 59 -0.62 -3.63 -10.05
C ASN A 59 -0.21 -4.04 -8.63
N TYR A 60 -0.98 -4.96 -8.04
CA TYR A 60 -0.72 -5.50 -6.71
C TYR A 60 0.66 -6.15 -6.63
N GLU A 61 1.09 -6.86 -7.66
CA GLU A 61 2.39 -7.53 -7.67
C GLU A 61 3.56 -6.54 -7.57
N ALA A 62 3.48 -5.41 -8.29
CA ALA A 62 4.46 -4.33 -8.17
C ALA A 62 4.42 -3.69 -6.78
N TYR A 63 3.22 -3.43 -6.25
CA TYR A 63 3.02 -2.84 -4.92
C TYR A 63 3.51 -3.76 -3.80
N ARG A 64 3.26 -5.07 -3.92
CA ARG A 64 3.70 -6.12 -3.00
C ARG A 64 5.23 -6.19 -2.95
N ARG A 65 5.91 -6.15 -4.10
CA ARG A 65 7.39 -6.17 -4.14
C ARG A 65 8.00 -4.88 -3.62
N GLY A 66 7.43 -3.73 -3.98
CA GLY A 66 7.94 -2.42 -3.58
C GLY A 66 7.54 -2.05 -2.15
N VAL A 67 6.33 -1.54 -1.99
CA VAL A 67 5.87 -0.95 -0.73
C VAL A 67 5.75 -1.98 0.37
N LEU A 68 5.02 -3.08 0.15
CA LEU A 68 4.84 -4.10 1.20
C LEU A 68 6.17 -4.82 1.52
N GLY A 69 7.03 -5.01 0.52
CA GLY A 69 8.37 -5.59 0.74
C GLY A 69 9.26 -4.71 1.61
N GLU A 70 9.26 -3.40 1.40
CA GLU A 70 10.01 -2.48 2.26
C GLU A 70 9.44 -2.42 3.68
N ILE A 71 8.10 -2.43 3.79
CA ILE A 71 7.40 -2.52 5.08
C ILE A 71 7.79 -3.81 5.82
N PHE A 72 7.82 -4.95 5.11
CA PHE A 72 8.24 -6.22 5.69
C PHE A 72 9.65 -6.09 6.28
N LYS A 73 10.62 -5.65 5.48
CA LYS A 73 12.02 -5.52 5.90
C LYS A 73 12.19 -4.64 7.14
N ARG A 74 11.45 -3.53 7.21
CA ARG A 74 11.58 -2.56 8.31
C ARG A 74 10.85 -2.96 9.58
N PHE A 75 9.70 -3.62 9.47
CA PHE A 75 8.76 -3.73 10.59
C PHE A 75 8.30 -5.16 10.92
N TYR A 76 8.32 -6.07 9.95
CA TYR A 76 7.75 -7.42 10.11
C TYR A 76 8.76 -8.56 9.90
N ASN A 77 10.01 -8.24 9.55
CA ASN A 77 11.12 -9.20 9.53
C ASN A 77 11.61 -9.51 10.95
N ILE A 78 10.73 -10.14 11.74
CA ILE A 78 10.95 -10.42 13.15
C ILE A 78 11.95 -11.58 13.27
N PRO A 79 13.02 -11.44 14.09
CA PRO A 79 14.01 -12.50 14.30
C PRO A 79 13.40 -13.83 14.76
N GLN A 80 13.95 -14.94 14.29
CA GLN A 80 13.46 -16.29 14.62
C GLN A 80 13.48 -16.62 16.12
N ALA A 81 14.41 -16.01 16.87
CA ALA A 81 14.54 -16.22 18.31
C ALA A 81 13.38 -15.65 19.14
N LEU A 82 12.59 -14.72 18.59
CA LEU A 82 11.45 -14.13 19.31
C LEU A 82 10.18 -14.94 19.07
N PRO A 83 9.34 -15.18 20.11
CA PRO A 83 8.07 -15.88 19.92
C PRO A 83 7.11 -15.05 19.05
N MET A 84 6.36 -15.73 18.18
CA MET A 84 5.33 -15.14 17.32
C MET A 84 4.10 -16.03 17.32
N THR A 85 2.95 -15.48 17.71
CA THR A 85 1.67 -16.21 17.78
C THR A 85 0.69 -15.81 16.67
N GLY A 86 0.97 -14.74 15.93
CA GLY A 86 0.14 -14.26 14.83
C GLY A 86 0.77 -13.06 14.11
N CYS A 87 0.57 -12.95 12.80
CA CYS A 87 0.98 -11.80 12.01
C CYS A 87 0.05 -11.64 10.80
N PRO A 88 -1.04 -10.86 10.92
CA PRO A 88 -1.99 -10.68 9.82
C PRO A 88 -1.36 -10.09 8.55
N PHE A 89 -0.29 -9.30 8.71
CA PHE A 89 0.51 -8.83 7.59
C PHE A 89 1.23 -10.00 6.89
N CYS A 90 1.94 -10.84 7.65
CA CYS A 90 2.71 -11.97 7.13
C CYS A 90 1.81 -13.00 6.45
N GLU A 91 0.66 -13.30 7.06
CA GLU A 91 -0.31 -14.24 6.50
C GLU A 91 -0.77 -13.81 5.10
N ARG A 92 -0.99 -12.51 4.88
CA ARG A 92 -1.33 -11.98 3.56
C ARG A 92 -0.12 -11.81 2.65
N TYR A 93 1.02 -11.41 3.20
CA TYR A 93 2.20 -11.08 2.43
C TYR A 93 2.91 -12.32 1.88
N CYS A 94 3.07 -13.37 2.70
CA CYS A 94 3.82 -14.59 2.37
C CYS A 94 3.07 -15.90 2.64
N GLY A 95 1.80 -15.84 3.07
CA GLY A 95 0.97 -17.04 3.28
C GLY A 95 1.25 -17.79 4.59
N ALA A 96 1.98 -17.19 5.53
CA ALA A 96 2.38 -17.84 6.77
C ALA A 96 2.40 -16.86 7.95
N VAL A 97 2.22 -17.40 9.17
CA VAL A 97 2.32 -16.63 10.43
C VAL A 97 3.69 -15.94 10.58
N ARG A 98 4.73 -16.50 9.97
CA ARG A 98 6.05 -15.88 9.86
C ARG A 98 6.57 -16.04 8.43
N CYS A 99 7.00 -14.94 7.83
CA CYS A 99 7.67 -14.98 6.54
C CYS A 99 9.10 -15.51 6.68
N PRO A 100 9.60 -16.22 5.65
CA PRO A 100 11.02 -16.54 5.58
C PRO A 100 11.85 -15.23 5.55
N PRO A 101 13.08 -15.27 6.10
CA PRO A 101 13.99 -14.12 6.08
C PRO A 101 14.41 -13.73 4.65
#